data_AF-A0A4Q9XYX9-F1
#
_entry.id   AF-A0A4Q9XYX9-F1
#
_cell.length_a   1.000
_cell.length_b   1.000
_cell.length_c   1.000
_cell.angle_alpha   90.00
_cell.angle_beta   90.00
_cell.angle_gamma   90.00
#
_symmetry.space_group_name_H-M   'P 1'
#
loop_
_entity.id
_entity.type
_entity.pdbx_description
1 polymer ?
#
loop_
_entity_poly.entity_id
_entity_poly.type
_entity_poly.pdbx_seq_one_letter_code
_entity_poly.pdbx_strand_id
1 'polypeptide(L)'
;MKENVDVEALHSFYRGISELIGVDGMLKVFEQYRGMQITIPIHLYDRHLAANHVVQQYNGQNSYELANKYGYSQRWVTKVLKTQQHDK
;
A
#
# COMPACT_ATOMS: atom_id res chain seq x y z
N MET A 1 -21.06 8.21 18.51
CA MET A 1 -19.80 8.98 18.40
C MET A 1 -19.77 10.00 17.26
N LYS A 2 -20.70 9.97 16.28
CA LYS A 2 -20.60 10.82 15.08
C LYS A 2 -20.79 12.33 15.30
N GLU A 3 -21.44 12.77 16.36
CA GLU A 3 -22.00 14.13 16.34
C GLU A 3 -21.21 15.23 17.02
N ASN A 4 -20.12 15.00 17.75
CA ASN A 4 -19.30 16.10 18.28
C ASN A 4 -17.86 15.63 18.57
N VAL A 5 -17.08 15.34 17.53
CA VAL A 5 -15.63 15.21 17.71
C VAL A 5 -15.06 16.62 17.86
N ASP A 6 -14.51 16.92 19.02
CA ASP A 6 -13.73 18.12 19.22
C ASP A 6 -12.39 17.99 18.47
N VAL A 7 -12.37 18.51 17.25
CA VAL A 7 -11.20 18.47 16.36
C VAL A 7 -10.05 19.28 16.95
N GLU A 8 -10.35 20.32 17.74
CA GLU A 8 -9.32 21.17 18.33
C GLU A 8 -8.53 20.44 19.43
N ALA A 9 -9.18 19.53 20.14
CA ALA A 9 -8.56 18.70 21.17
C ALA A 9 -7.94 17.39 20.65
N LEU A 10 -8.00 17.10 19.34
CA LEU A 10 -7.42 15.87 18.80
C LEU A 10 -5.89 15.86 18.96
N HIS A 11 -5.37 14.69 19.34
CA HIS A 11 -3.94 14.40 19.25
C HIS A 11 -3.44 14.67 17.82
N SER A 12 -2.26 15.28 17.68
CA SER A 12 -1.71 15.75 16.40
C SER A 12 -1.75 14.69 15.28
N PHE A 13 -1.46 13.43 15.62
CA PHE A 13 -1.62 12.29 14.71
C PHE A 13 -3.04 12.15 14.14
N TYR A 14 -4.07 12.12 14.98
CA TYR A 14 -5.45 11.98 14.53
C TYR A 14 -5.97 13.24 13.85
N ARG A 15 -5.47 14.43 14.23
CA ARG A 15 -5.73 15.66 13.50
C ARG A 15 -5.24 15.55 12.06
N GLY A 16 -3.99 15.14 11.85
CA GLY A 16 -3.43 14.93 10.51
C GLY A 16 -4.20 13.89 9.69
N ILE A 17 -4.65 12.80 10.31
CA ILE A 17 -5.52 11.82 9.64
C ILE A 17 -6.89 12.44 9.29
N SER A 18 -7.49 13.22 10.19
CA SER A 18 -8.77 13.87 9.94
C SER A 18 -8.70 14.91 8.81
N GLU A 19 -7.57 15.61 8.67
CA GLU A 19 -7.31 16.53 7.56
C GLU A 19 -7.12 15.76 6.23
N LEU A 20 -6.52 14.57 6.28
CA LEU A 20 -6.24 13.75 5.10
C LEU A 20 -7.48 13.02 4.56
N ILE A 21 -8.29 12.40 5.43
CA ILE A 21 -9.41 11.52 5.04
C ILE A 21 -10.75 11.86 5.69
N GLY A 22 -10.86 13.01 6.35
CA GLY A 22 -12.06 13.45 7.07
C GLY A 22 -12.21 12.79 8.45
N VAL A 23 -13.07 13.39 9.29
CA VAL A 23 -13.34 12.91 10.66
C VAL A 23 -13.91 11.48 10.66
N ASP A 24 -14.84 11.18 9.76
CA ASP A 24 -15.44 9.83 9.64
C ASP A 24 -14.39 8.76 9.27
N GLY A 25 -13.47 9.09 8.37
CA GLY A 25 -12.37 8.19 7.99
C GLY A 25 -11.40 7.98 9.15
N MET A 26 -11.02 9.06 9.83
CA MET A 26 -10.18 9.03 11.01
C MET A 26 -10.77 8.16 12.13
N LEU A 27 -12.07 8.28 12.41
CA LEU A 27 -12.74 7.48 13.43
C LEU A 27 -12.71 5.98 13.12
N LYS A 28 -12.82 5.58 11.83
CA LYS A 28 -12.65 4.17 11.44
C LYS A 28 -11.24 3.67 11.76
N VAL A 29 -10.22 4.48 11.46
CA VAL A 29 -8.83 4.12 11.78
C VAL A 29 -8.62 4.00 13.29
N PHE A 30 -9.13 4.95 14.08
CA PHE A 30 -9.07 4.91 15.54
C PHE A 30 -9.74 3.65 16.11
N GLU A 31 -10.98 3.37 15.72
CA GLU A 31 -11.71 2.20 16.24
C GLU A 31 -11.06 0.87 15.83
N GLN A 32 -10.48 0.77 14.63
CA GLN A 32 -9.84 -0.47 14.18
C GLN A 32 -8.47 -0.70 14.82
N TYR A 33 -7.68 0.35 15.04
CA TYR A 33 -6.25 0.19 15.32
C TYR A 33 -5.74 0.79 16.64
N ARG A 34 -6.59 1.48 17.43
CA ARG A 34 -6.15 2.04 18.71
C ARG A 34 -5.50 1.00 19.62
N GLY A 35 -4.36 1.34 20.21
CA GLY A 35 -3.59 0.45 21.08
C GLY A 35 -2.64 -0.51 20.35
N MET A 36 -2.68 -0.60 19.01
CA MET A 36 -1.73 -1.39 18.22
C MET A 36 -0.47 -0.59 17.90
N GLN A 37 0.67 -1.27 17.80
CA GLN A 37 1.86 -0.74 17.12
C GLN A 37 1.78 -1.09 15.64
N ILE A 38 1.67 -0.06 14.78
CA ILE A 38 1.54 -0.23 13.33
C ILE A 38 2.78 0.32 12.63
N THR A 39 3.33 -0.46 11.71
CA THR A 39 4.33 0.02 10.75
C THR A 39 3.68 0.13 9.38
N ILE A 40 3.70 1.32 8.78
CA ILE A 40 3.13 1.54 7.44
C ILE A 40 4.14 1.05 6.38
N PRO A 41 3.77 0.11 5.50
CA PRO A 41 4.66 -0.35 4.43
C PRO A 41 5.00 0.77 3.42
N ILE A 42 6.24 0.76 2.92
CA ILE A 42 6.69 1.68 1.87
C ILE A 42 6.10 1.29 0.51
N HIS A 43 5.93 -0.01 0.25
CA HIS A 43 5.34 -0.50 -0.98
C HIS A 43 3.84 -0.70 -0.79
N LEU A 44 3.07 -0.12 -1.71
CA LEU A 44 1.60 -0.25 -1.73
C LEU A 44 1.15 -1.70 -1.99
N TYR A 45 1.86 -2.40 -2.88
CA TYR A 45 1.54 -3.77 -3.24
C TYR A 45 2.39 -4.77 -2.47
N ASP A 46 1.80 -5.92 -2.14
CA ASP A 46 2.56 -7.06 -1.61
C ASP A 46 3.51 -7.60 -2.68
N ARG A 47 4.74 -7.94 -2.27
CA ARG A 47 5.81 -8.35 -3.17
C ARG A 47 5.51 -9.67 -3.88
N HIS A 48 4.89 -10.62 -3.19
CA HIS A 48 4.60 -11.93 -3.75
C HIS A 48 3.39 -11.87 -4.69
N LEU A 49 2.35 -11.17 -4.28
CA LEU A 49 1.17 -10.94 -5.12
C LEU A 49 1.53 -10.14 -6.38
N ALA A 50 2.33 -9.07 -6.24
CA ALA A 50 2.80 -8.29 -7.38
C ALA A 50 3.64 -9.15 -8.33
N ALA A 51 4.51 -10.04 -7.82
CA ALA A 51 5.31 -10.93 -8.67
C ALA A 51 4.42 -11.85 -9.51
N ASN A 52 3.38 -12.45 -8.91
CA ASN A 52 2.43 -13.29 -9.64
C ASN A 52 1.73 -12.51 -10.76
N HIS A 53 1.27 -11.29 -10.47
CA HIS A 53 0.63 -10.45 -11.46
C HIS A 53 1.58 -9.96 -12.56
N VAL A 54 2.85 -9.69 -12.24
CA VAL A 54 3.87 -9.35 -13.23
C VAL A 54 4.02 -10.46 -14.25
N VAL A 55 4.11 -11.71 -13.81
CA VAL A 55 4.28 -12.86 -14.71
C VAL A 55 3.06 -13.04 -15.60
N GLN A 56 1.86 -12.89 -15.04
CA GLN A 56 0.60 -13.01 -15.78
C GLN A 56 0.38 -11.89 -16.81
N GLN A 57 0.84 -10.68 -16.52
CA GLN A 57 0.61 -9.49 -17.35
C GLN A 57 1.79 -9.16 -18.28
N TYR A 58 2.88 -9.91 -18.20
CA TYR A 58 4.06 -9.66 -19.03
C TYR A 58 3.81 -10.04 -20.49
N ASN A 59 3.97 -9.07 -21.39
CA ASN A 59 3.74 -9.25 -22.82
C ASN A 59 5.04 -9.33 -23.65
N GLY A 60 6.20 -9.41 -22.98
CA GLY A 60 7.51 -9.46 -23.62
C GLY A 60 8.24 -8.11 -23.69
N GLN A 61 7.53 -6.98 -23.54
CA GLN A 61 8.12 -5.64 -23.68
C GLN A 61 7.70 -4.65 -22.57
N ASN A 62 6.65 -4.92 -21.82
CA ASN A 62 6.07 -4.02 -20.81
C ASN A 62 6.73 -4.07 -19.41
N SER A 63 8.01 -4.45 -19.31
CA SER A 63 8.69 -4.58 -18.00
C SER A 63 8.77 -3.26 -17.23
N TYR A 64 8.95 -2.13 -17.92
CA TYR A 64 8.96 -0.79 -17.30
C TYR A 64 7.59 -0.39 -16.76
N GLU A 65 6.53 -0.62 -17.53
CA GLU A 65 5.17 -0.29 -17.12
C GLU A 65 4.77 -1.09 -15.88
N LEU A 66 5.10 -2.38 -15.85
CA LEU A 66 4.85 -3.24 -14.70
C LEU A 66 5.65 -2.81 -13.47
N ALA A 67 6.91 -2.41 -13.65
CA ALA A 67 7.74 -1.88 -12.58
C ALA A 67 7.12 -0.63 -11.95
N ASN A 68 6.70 0.32 -12.79
CA ASN A 68 6.06 1.55 -12.35
C ASN A 68 4.71 1.28 -11.67
N LYS A 69 3.86 0.43 -12.27
CA LYS A 69 2.55 0.06 -11.75
C LYS A 69 2.61 -0.53 -10.35
N TYR A 70 3.53 -1.45 -10.11
CA TYR A 70 3.65 -2.13 -8.81
C TYR A 70 4.61 -1.44 -7.83
N GLY A 71 5.25 -0.34 -8.23
CA GLY A 71 6.17 0.41 -7.38
C GLY A 71 7.46 -0.35 -7.06
N TYR A 72 7.98 -1.13 -8.02
CA TYR A 72 9.24 -1.86 -7.91
C TYR A 72 10.22 -1.44 -9.01
N SER A 73 11.51 -1.76 -8.84
CA SER A 73 12.51 -1.49 -9.87
C SER A 73 12.35 -2.41 -11.08
N GLN A 74 12.74 -1.94 -12.27
CA GLN A 74 12.83 -2.80 -13.46
C GLN A 74 13.72 -4.04 -13.21
N ARG A 75 14.82 -3.89 -12.46
CA ARG A 75 15.70 -5.01 -12.09
C ARG A 75 14.96 -6.09 -11.31
N TRP A 76 14.04 -5.71 -10.43
CA TRP A 76 13.20 -6.65 -9.70
C TRP A 76 12.23 -7.37 -10.64
N VAL A 77 11.57 -6.66 -11.56
CA VAL A 77 10.69 -7.27 -12.57
C VAL A 77 11.43 -8.31 -13.42
N THR A 78 12.61 -7.94 -13.95
CA THR A 78 13.45 -8.88 -14.72
C THR A 78 13.85 -10.10 -13.89
N LYS A 79 14.12 -9.94 -12.59
CA LYS A 79 14.42 -11.07 -11.71
C LYS A 79 13.21 -11.99 -11.54
N VAL A 80 12.02 -11.43 -11.28
CA VAL A 80 10.77 -12.19 -11.16
C VAL A 80 10.51 -13.03 -12.41
N LEU A 81 10.62 -12.42 -13.59
CA LEU A 81 10.41 -13.10 -14.87
C LEU A 81 11.41 -14.24 -15.11
N LYS A 82 12.68 -14.06 -14.73
CA LYS A 82 13.72 -15.10 -14.84
C LYS A 82 13.49 -16.26 -13.87
N THR A 83 13.12 -15.98 -12.62
CA THR A 83 12.85 -17.03 -11.62
C THR A 83 11.73 -17.95 -12.10
N GLN A 84 10.69 -17.39 -12.72
CA GLN A 84 9.55 -18.16 -13.24
C GLN A 84 9.86 -18.99 -14.48
N GLN A 85 10.93 -18.68 -15.21
CA GLN A 85 11.42 -19.52 -16.29
C GLN A 85 12.24 -20.71 -15.80
N HIS A 86 12.78 -20.67 -14.58
CA HIS A 86 13.55 -21.76 -13.98
C HIS A 86 12.69 -22.76 -13.20
N ASP A 87 11.51 -22.33 -12.72
CA ASP A 87 10.56 -23.20 -12.01
C ASP A 87 9.60 -23.96 -12.96
N LYS A 88 9.76 -23.82 -14.28
CA LYS A 88 9.07 -24.60 -15.33
C LYS A 88 10.00 -25.66 -15.91
#